data_AF-A0A962D6D1-F1
#
_entry.id   AF-A0A962D6D1-F1
#
_cell.length_a   1.000
_cell.length_b   1.000
_cell.length_c   1.000
_cell.angle_alpha   90.00
_cell.angle_beta   90.00
_cell.angle_gamma   90.00
#
_symmetry.space_group_name_H-M   'P 1'
#
loop_
_entity.id
_entity.type
_entity.pdbx_description
1 polymer ?
#
loop_
_entity_poly.entity_id
_entity_poly.type
_entity_poly.pdbx_seq_one_letter_code
_entity_poly.pdbx_strand_id
1 'polypeptide(L)'
;AELQLGDGQLAELDLEAVRWARPYISENQRGPTPKRVDAVLKPGDVVRIRRIDDGGFALTQFPAAQAALVSIDPEDGAVRALVGGYSYGRSKFNRAVQSARQPGSSFKPFVYSAALDQGFTPASIVNDAPLVYVDPWLDKVWKPQNDNSKFYGPMRLREAMVLSRNLVSIRVLEAIGVDLARRYVLRFGFTPDAVPPNLSMALGTASAAPVAMARGYAVFANGGFLVDPYLIERIEDADSQVVFQARAARACRLCPERLALDLAAPSSDDPAAISGSGAQTAPLAGAETATETDVIEDPTGPNLAPRAIDERNAFLITSMMRDVVKRGTGRAAMALGRNDLAGK
;
A
#
# COMPACT_ATOMS: atom_id res chain seq x y z
N ALA A 1 21.22 -19.15 -33.78
CA ALA A 1 22.47 -18.99 -33.01
C ALA A 1 22.58 -20.17 -32.07
N GLU A 2 23.72 -20.87 -32.14
CA GLU A 2 23.99 -21.98 -31.25
C GLU A 2 24.54 -21.47 -29.92
N LEU A 3 24.03 -22.00 -28.83
CA LEU A 3 24.40 -21.66 -27.45
C LEU A 3 24.90 -22.92 -26.76
N GLN A 4 25.94 -22.76 -25.94
CA GLN A 4 26.35 -23.79 -24.99
C GLN A 4 25.76 -23.49 -23.61
N LEU A 5 25.03 -24.45 -23.07
CA LEU A 5 24.44 -24.37 -21.74
C LEU A 5 25.46 -24.73 -20.65
N GLY A 6 25.17 -24.37 -19.40
CA GLY A 6 26.07 -24.62 -18.27
C GLY A 6 26.30 -26.11 -17.96
N ASP A 7 25.42 -26.99 -18.43
CA ASP A 7 25.54 -28.44 -18.36
C ASP A 7 26.24 -29.06 -19.60
N GLY A 8 26.71 -28.21 -20.52
CA GLY A 8 27.38 -28.63 -21.75
C GLY A 8 26.43 -28.96 -22.92
N GLN A 9 25.11 -28.95 -22.72
CA GLN A 9 24.15 -29.14 -23.81
C GLN A 9 24.17 -27.98 -24.79
N LEU A 10 23.79 -28.24 -26.04
CA LEU A 10 23.61 -27.21 -27.05
C LEU A 10 22.13 -26.81 -27.14
N ALA A 11 21.90 -25.52 -27.36
CA ALA A 11 20.58 -24.95 -27.61
C ALA A 11 20.64 -24.01 -28.81
N GLU A 12 19.53 -23.85 -29.51
CA GLU A 12 19.44 -22.93 -30.65
C GLU A 12 18.43 -21.81 -30.36
N LEU A 13 18.80 -20.58 -30.72
CA LEU A 13 17.90 -19.43 -30.79
C LEU A 13 17.76 -18.97 -32.24
N ASP A 14 16.53 -18.97 -32.73
CA ASP A 14 16.19 -18.42 -34.03
C ASP A 14 15.88 -16.91 -33.95
N LEU A 15 15.40 -16.34 -35.07
CA LEU A 15 15.03 -14.93 -35.12
C LEU A 15 13.84 -14.62 -34.21
N GLU A 16 12.86 -15.51 -34.09
CA GLU A 16 11.66 -15.28 -33.30
C GLU A 16 12.00 -15.22 -31.81
N ALA A 17 12.91 -16.08 -31.36
CA ALA A 17 13.42 -16.12 -29.99
C ALA A 17 14.14 -14.82 -29.55
N VAL A 18 14.66 -14.02 -30.50
CA VAL A 18 15.37 -12.76 -30.23
C VAL A 18 14.63 -11.51 -30.71
N ARG A 19 13.48 -11.66 -31.39
CA ARG A 19 12.75 -10.56 -32.04
C ARG A 19 12.30 -9.47 -31.07
N TRP A 20 12.06 -9.82 -29.81
CA TRP A 20 11.67 -8.89 -28.77
C TRP A 20 12.82 -7.96 -28.33
N ALA A 21 14.08 -8.36 -28.55
CA ALA A 21 15.28 -7.72 -28.03
C ALA A 21 15.69 -6.46 -28.82
N ARG A 22 14.74 -5.54 -28.97
CA ARG A 22 14.99 -4.20 -29.49
C ARG A 22 16.00 -3.47 -28.59
N PRO A 23 17.00 -2.77 -29.13
CA PRO A 23 17.95 -2.01 -28.32
C PRO A 23 17.23 -1.01 -27.42
N TYR A 24 17.60 -1.03 -26.13
CA TYR A 24 17.15 -0.03 -25.17
C TYR A 24 17.82 1.32 -25.49
N ILE A 25 17.02 2.40 -25.59
CA ILE A 25 17.53 3.77 -25.74
C ILE A 25 17.18 4.57 -24.48
N SER A 26 15.91 4.53 -24.07
CA SER A 26 15.43 5.13 -22.81
C SER A 26 14.15 4.42 -22.35
N GLU A 27 13.63 4.80 -21.19
CA GLU A 27 12.38 4.29 -20.63
C GLU A 27 11.18 4.50 -21.60
N ASN A 28 11.26 5.53 -22.45
CA ASN A 28 10.22 5.92 -23.39
C ASN A 28 10.57 5.58 -24.85
N GLN A 29 11.75 5.02 -25.14
CA GLN A 29 12.21 4.81 -26.50
C GLN A 29 12.99 3.51 -26.68
N ARG A 30 12.66 2.79 -27.75
CA ARG A 30 13.35 1.55 -28.17
C ARG A 30 13.80 1.66 -29.61
N GLY A 31 14.95 1.06 -29.94
CA GLY A 31 15.48 0.95 -31.29
C GLY A 31 14.60 0.11 -32.22
N PRO A 32 15.01 -0.11 -33.49
CA PRO A 32 14.26 -0.91 -34.44
C PRO A 32 14.19 -2.39 -34.04
N THR A 33 13.16 -3.10 -34.53
CA THR A 33 13.04 -4.56 -34.38
C THR A 33 14.21 -5.27 -35.07
N PRO A 34 14.93 -6.17 -34.39
CA PRO A 34 15.97 -6.96 -35.01
C PRO A 34 15.44 -7.78 -36.19
N LYS A 35 16.21 -7.79 -37.29
CA LYS A 35 15.90 -8.58 -38.51
C LYS A 35 16.78 -9.82 -38.67
N ARG A 36 17.81 -9.94 -37.84
CA ARG A 36 18.81 -11.02 -37.86
C ARG A 36 19.26 -11.31 -36.44
N VAL A 37 19.65 -12.56 -36.16
CA VAL A 37 20.09 -12.98 -34.83
C VAL A 37 21.42 -12.34 -34.43
N ASP A 38 22.33 -12.15 -35.38
CA ASP A 38 23.64 -11.53 -35.18
C ASP A 38 23.58 -10.01 -34.90
N ALA A 39 22.43 -9.38 -35.12
CA ALA A 39 22.18 -8.00 -34.69
C ALA A 39 21.93 -7.89 -33.17
N VAL A 40 21.63 -9.01 -32.51
CA VAL A 40 21.34 -9.09 -31.07
C VAL A 40 22.45 -9.81 -30.32
N LEU A 41 22.97 -10.90 -30.89
CA LEU A 41 23.91 -11.83 -30.24
C LEU A 41 25.23 -11.89 -31.00
N LYS A 42 26.34 -11.85 -30.28
CA LYS A 42 27.69 -12.04 -30.81
C LYS A 42 28.37 -13.25 -30.17
N PRO A 43 29.30 -13.93 -30.87
CA PRO A 43 30.11 -14.96 -30.26
C PRO A 43 30.82 -14.45 -28.99
N GLY A 44 30.72 -15.21 -27.90
CA GLY A 44 31.26 -14.84 -26.59
C GLY A 44 30.28 -14.16 -25.63
N ASP A 45 29.08 -13.78 -26.09
CA ASP A 45 28.06 -13.21 -25.21
C ASP A 45 27.55 -14.24 -24.18
N VAL A 46 27.50 -13.82 -22.91
CA VAL A 46 26.85 -14.59 -21.83
C VAL A 46 25.42 -14.11 -21.68
N VAL A 47 24.48 -14.93 -22.17
CA VAL A 47 23.06 -14.59 -22.20
C VAL A 47 22.24 -15.40 -21.20
N ARG A 48 20.98 -14.99 -21.03
CA ARG A 48 19.98 -15.74 -20.28
C ARG A 48 18.94 -16.26 -21.24
N ILE A 49 18.54 -17.51 -21.05
CA ILE A 49 17.46 -18.14 -21.79
C ILE A 49 16.45 -18.75 -20.83
N ARG A 50 15.23 -18.96 -21.30
CA ARG A 50 14.17 -19.67 -20.59
C ARG A 50 13.62 -20.75 -21.52
N ARG A 51 13.29 -21.91 -20.96
CA ARG A 51 12.53 -22.94 -21.69
C ARG A 51 11.10 -22.45 -21.90
N ILE A 52 10.57 -22.64 -23.10
CA ILE A 52 9.18 -22.35 -23.45
C ILE A 52 8.39 -23.66 -23.57
N ASP A 53 7.05 -23.56 -23.53
CA ASP A 53 6.16 -24.71 -23.34
C ASP A 53 6.25 -25.76 -24.47
N ASP A 54 6.70 -25.36 -25.65
CA ASP A 54 6.94 -26.23 -26.81
C ASP A 54 8.29 -26.98 -26.76
N GLY A 55 9.06 -26.83 -25.68
CA GLY A 55 10.38 -27.43 -25.49
C GLY A 55 11.54 -26.60 -26.05
N GLY A 56 11.26 -25.50 -26.74
CA GLY A 56 12.27 -24.58 -27.26
C GLY A 56 12.89 -23.66 -26.19
N PHE A 57 13.77 -22.77 -26.63
CA PHE A 57 14.37 -21.74 -25.79
C PHE A 57 14.06 -20.34 -26.31
N ALA A 58 13.81 -19.41 -25.39
CA ALA A 58 13.66 -17.99 -25.69
C ALA A 58 14.75 -17.18 -25.00
N LEU A 59 15.30 -16.18 -25.70
CA LEU A 59 16.19 -15.19 -25.10
C LEU A 59 15.43 -14.43 -24.01
N THR A 60 16.08 -14.18 -22.89
CA THR A 60 15.51 -13.38 -21.81
C THR A 60 16.56 -12.45 -21.19
N GLN A 61 16.08 -11.50 -20.39
CA GLN A 61 16.93 -10.57 -19.67
C GLN A 61 16.36 -10.41 -18.27
N PHE A 62 17.25 -10.32 -17.28
CA PHE A 62 16.81 -9.93 -15.95
C PHE A 62 16.26 -8.50 -15.98
N PRO A 63 15.05 -8.27 -15.45
CA PRO A 63 14.54 -6.92 -15.35
C PRO A 63 15.46 -6.03 -14.51
N ALA A 64 15.77 -4.84 -15.04
CA ALA A 64 16.38 -3.77 -14.23
C ALA A 64 15.36 -3.23 -13.22
N ALA A 65 14.08 -3.17 -13.61
CA ALA A 65 12.98 -2.82 -12.72
C ALA A 65 12.86 -3.83 -11.57
N GLN A 66 12.35 -3.36 -10.43
CA GLN A 66 12.06 -4.16 -9.26
C GLN A 66 10.59 -4.01 -8.87
N ALA A 67 10.07 -5.02 -8.17
CA ALA A 67 8.73 -5.02 -7.61
C ALA A 67 8.77 -5.58 -6.19
N ALA A 68 7.72 -5.32 -5.44
CA ALA A 68 7.48 -5.94 -4.15
C ALA A 68 5.99 -6.27 -4.03
N LEU A 69 5.68 -7.37 -3.35
CA LEU A 69 4.32 -7.79 -3.06
C LEU A 69 4.23 -8.19 -1.60
N VAL A 70 3.15 -7.78 -0.96
CA VAL A 70 2.77 -8.25 0.38
C VAL A 70 1.28 -8.50 0.39
N SER A 71 0.87 -9.60 0.99
CA SER A 71 -0.52 -9.93 1.26
C SER A 71 -0.63 -10.27 2.74
N ILE A 72 -1.58 -9.64 3.42
CA ILE A 72 -1.87 -9.89 4.82
C ILE A 72 -3.35 -10.23 4.97
N ASP A 73 -3.66 -11.03 5.97
CA ASP A 73 -5.02 -11.23 6.43
C ASP A 73 -5.47 -10.00 7.23
N PRO A 74 -6.55 -9.31 6.85
CA PRO A 74 -6.99 -8.11 7.56
C PRO A 74 -7.61 -8.43 8.94
N GLU A 75 -7.95 -9.68 9.22
CA GLU A 75 -8.54 -10.09 10.50
C GLU A 75 -7.52 -10.03 11.65
N ASP A 76 -6.26 -10.42 11.43
CA ASP A 76 -5.25 -10.54 12.48
C ASP A 76 -3.85 -10.03 12.09
N GLY A 77 -3.64 -9.67 10.82
CA GLY A 77 -2.35 -9.23 10.29
C GLY A 77 -1.45 -10.37 9.77
N ALA A 78 -1.90 -11.62 9.72
CA ALA A 78 -1.07 -12.74 9.28
C ALA A 78 -0.54 -12.51 7.85
N VAL A 79 0.79 -12.53 7.67
CA VAL A 79 1.41 -12.37 6.35
C VAL A 79 1.20 -13.65 5.55
N ARG A 80 0.36 -13.59 4.52
CA ARG A 80 0.03 -14.72 3.63
C ARG A 80 1.02 -14.86 2.48
N ALA A 81 1.57 -13.75 2.00
CA ALA A 81 2.60 -13.75 0.97
C ALA A 81 3.53 -12.54 1.12
N LEU A 82 4.83 -12.74 0.88
CA LEU A 82 5.84 -11.69 0.95
C LEU A 82 6.91 -11.89 -0.14
N VAL A 83 7.00 -10.94 -1.07
CA VAL A 83 7.99 -10.92 -2.16
C VAL A 83 8.74 -9.60 -2.12
N GLY A 84 10.04 -9.66 -1.82
CA GLY A 84 10.88 -8.47 -1.62
C GLY A 84 11.62 -7.94 -2.86
N GLY A 85 11.51 -8.63 -4.00
CA GLY A 85 12.24 -8.30 -5.22
C GLY A 85 12.09 -9.38 -6.28
N TYR A 86 12.67 -9.14 -7.45
CA TYR A 86 12.59 -10.08 -8.58
C TYR A 86 13.22 -11.45 -8.26
N SER A 87 14.34 -11.48 -7.52
CA SER A 87 15.02 -12.72 -7.15
C SER A 87 15.85 -12.56 -5.87
N TYR A 88 15.57 -13.42 -4.89
CA TYR A 88 16.32 -13.47 -3.62
C TYR A 88 17.79 -13.85 -3.82
N GLY A 89 18.09 -14.76 -4.76
CA GLY A 89 19.45 -15.18 -5.08
C GLY A 89 20.34 -14.06 -5.63
N ARG A 90 19.75 -12.98 -6.17
CA ARG A 90 20.50 -11.78 -6.62
C ARG A 90 20.58 -10.69 -5.56
N SER A 91 19.51 -10.53 -4.78
CA SER A 91 19.43 -9.50 -3.75
C SER A 91 18.60 -9.99 -2.59
N LYS A 92 19.21 -10.03 -1.41
CA LYS A 92 18.53 -10.34 -0.15
C LYS A 92 17.76 -9.15 0.42
N PHE A 93 17.82 -7.98 -0.24
CA PHE A 93 17.11 -6.78 0.20
C PHE A 93 15.61 -6.91 -0.02
N ASN A 94 14.83 -6.89 1.05
CA ASN A 94 13.40 -7.09 1.03
C ASN A 94 12.65 -5.75 0.93
N ARG A 95 12.29 -5.38 -0.30
CA ARG A 95 11.57 -4.13 -0.58
C ARG A 95 10.17 -4.09 0.02
N ALA A 96 9.55 -5.23 0.31
CA ALA A 96 8.21 -5.26 0.89
C ALA A 96 8.18 -4.69 2.32
N VAL A 97 9.29 -4.77 3.05
CA VAL A 97 9.40 -4.32 4.43
C VAL A 97 10.44 -3.21 4.64
N GLN A 98 11.53 -3.19 3.87
CA GLN A 98 12.66 -2.28 4.07
C GLN A 98 12.65 -1.04 3.17
N SER A 99 11.93 -1.08 2.03
CA SER A 99 11.98 0.00 1.04
C SER A 99 10.81 0.96 1.20
N ALA A 100 10.99 1.99 2.03
CA ALA A 100 10.05 3.09 2.08
C ALA A 100 10.07 3.90 0.77
N ARG A 101 8.89 4.11 0.16
CA ARG A 101 8.71 4.82 -1.11
C ARG A 101 7.49 5.73 -1.01
N GLN A 102 7.38 6.69 -1.94
CA GLN A 102 6.18 7.52 -2.05
C GLN A 102 5.00 6.68 -2.56
N PRO A 103 3.92 6.51 -1.76
CA PRO A 103 2.74 5.76 -2.17
C PRO A 103 1.91 6.49 -3.24
N GLY A 104 2.09 7.80 -3.38
CA GLY A 104 1.34 8.61 -4.34
C GLY A 104 -0.16 8.55 -4.09
N SER A 105 -0.95 8.41 -5.16
CA SER A 105 -2.42 8.38 -5.07
C SER A 105 -3.00 7.27 -4.19
N SER A 106 -2.25 6.19 -3.92
CA SER A 106 -2.69 5.14 -2.99
C SER A 106 -2.78 5.61 -1.53
N PHE A 107 -2.28 6.81 -1.22
CA PHE A 107 -2.40 7.42 0.11
C PHE A 107 -3.68 8.24 0.31
N LYS A 108 -4.36 8.64 -0.78
CA LYS A 108 -5.57 9.47 -0.72
C LYS A 108 -6.69 8.91 0.16
N PRO A 109 -6.95 7.58 0.21
CA PRO A 109 -7.99 7.03 1.09
C PRO A 109 -7.84 7.40 2.57
N PHE A 110 -6.60 7.51 3.07
CA PHE A 110 -6.36 7.91 4.47
C PHE A 110 -6.73 9.37 4.73
N VAL A 111 -6.37 10.27 3.80
CA VAL A 111 -6.75 11.70 3.87
C VAL A 111 -8.26 11.88 3.72
N TYR A 112 -8.89 11.12 2.83
CA TYR A 112 -10.34 11.18 2.63
C TYR A 112 -11.08 10.60 3.83
N SER A 113 -10.53 9.56 4.48
CA SER A 113 -11.06 9.03 5.74
C SER A 113 -11.04 10.10 6.84
N ALA A 114 -9.93 10.85 6.97
CA ALA A 114 -9.86 11.98 7.90
C ALA A 114 -10.92 13.04 7.59
N ALA A 115 -11.17 13.31 6.31
CA ALA A 115 -12.19 14.28 5.92
C ALA A 115 -13.61 13.82 6.27
N LEU A 116 -13.93 12.54 6.06
CA LEU A 116 -15.23 11.98 6.46
C LEU A 116 -15.45 12.08 7.98
N ASP A 117 -14.38 11.89 8.77
CA ASP A 117 -14.40 12.05 10.23
C ASP A 117 -14.66 13.51 10.66
N GLN A 118 -14.34 14.47 9.78
CA GLN A 118 -14.56 15.91 9.98
C GLN A 118 -15.82 16.43 9.26
N GLY A 119 -16.79 15.57 8.99
CA GLY A 119 -18.10 15.95 8.47
C GLY A 119 -18.21 16.03 6.95
N PHE A 120 -17.16 15.71 6.18
CA PHE A 120 -17.34 15.49 4.75
C PHE A 120 -18.17 14.22 4.51
N THR A 121 -18.83 14.20 3.36
CA THR A 121 -19.55 13.01 2.88
C THR A 121 -19.04 12.65 1.49
N PRO A 122 -19.30 11.42 1.01
CA PRO A 122 -19.03 11.08 -0.39
C PRO A 122 -19.72 12.00 -1.41
N ALA A 123 -20.77 12.72 -1.00
CA ALA A 123 -21.53 13.66 -1.81
C ALA A 123 -21.05 15.12 -1.69
N SER A 124 -20.16 15.44 -0.75
CA SER A 124 -19.59 16.79 -0.59
C SER A 124 -18.98 17.27 -1.90
N ILE A 125 -19.30 18.50 -2.29
CA ILE A 125 -18.82 19.11 -3.53
C ILE A 125 -17.51 19.84 -3.25
N VAL A 126 -16.47 19.49 -4.01
CA VAL A 126 -15.16 20.13 -3.94
C VAL A 126 -14.73 20.52 -5.35
N ASN A 127 -14.18 21.71 -5.51
CA ASN A 127 -13.81 22.24 -6.81
C ASN A 127 -12.49 21.64 -7.32
N ASP A 128 -12.47 21.06 -8.52
CA ASP A 128 -11.28 20.66 -9.26
C ASP A 128 -10.84 21.78 -10.22
N ALA A 129 -10.27 22.84 -9.66
CA ALA A 129 -9.76 24.01 -10.38
C ALA A 129 -8.28 24.28 -10.02
N PRO A 130 -7.53 25.06 -10.82
CA PRO A 130 -6.13 25.40 -10.52
C PRO A 130 -5.91 25.88 -9.07
N LEU A 131 -4.75 25.56 -8.51
CA LEU A 131 -4.26 26.07 -7.23
C LEU A 131 -2.88 26.66 -7.43
N VAL A 132 -2.61 27.78 -6.74
CA VAL A 132 -1.31 28.43 -6.74
C VAL A 132 -1.00 28.82 -5.30
N TYR A 133 0.09 28.29 -4.77
CA TYR A 133 0.62 28.66 -3.47
C TYR A 133 1.90 29.45 -3.70
N VAL A 134 1.94 30.66 -3.16
CA VAL A 134 3.12 31.53 -3.21
C VAL A 134 3.70 31.57 -1.80
N ASP A 135 4.96 31.21 -1.67
CA ASP A 135 5.71 31.47 -0.45
C ASP A 135 6.29 32.89 -0.56
N PRO A 136 5.94 33.84 0.33
CA PRO A 136 6.47 35.20 0.24
C PRO A 136 7.97 35.31 0.59
N TRP A 137 8.54 34.28 1.24
CA TRP A 137 9.90 34.29 1.79
C TRP A 137 10.86 33.41 0.99
N LEU A 138 10.33 32.40 0.32
CA LEU A 138 11.04 31.58 -0.65
C LEU A 138 10.52 31.98 -2.03
N ASP A 139 11.37 32.43 -2.96
CA ASP A 139 10.99 32.75 -4.36
C ASP A 139 10.59 31.48 -5.15
N LYS A 140 9.56 30.78 -4.65
CA LYS A 140 9.10 29.46 -5.03
C LYS A 140 7.58 29.49 -5.06
N VAL A 141 7.04 29.23 -6.24
CA VAL A 141 5.60 29.09 -6.44
C VAL A 141 5.28 27.61 -6.63
N TRP A 142 4.42 27.06 -5.78
CA TRP A 142 3.93 25.69 -5.93
C TRP A 142 2.60 25.69 -6.69
N LYS A 143 2.61 25.10 -7.89
CA LYS A 143 1.44 24.95 -8.77
C LYS A 143 1.16 23.46 -8.99
N PRO A 144 0.48 22.78 -8.06
CA PRO A 144 0.15 21.38 -8.21
C PRO A 144 -0.76 21.17 -9.44
N GLN A 145 -0.68 19.98 -10.04
CA GLN A 145 -1.44 19.63 -11.25
C GLN A 145 -2.06 18.24 -11.13
N ASN A 146 -3.12 18.03 -11.90
CA ASN A 146 -3.66 16.70 -12.14
C ASN A 146 -2.81 15.97 -13.19
N ASP A 147 -2.86 14.64 -13.18
CA ASP A 147 -2.16 13.74 -14.10
C ASP A 147 -2.40 14.04 -15.59
N ASN A 148 -3.61 14.49 -15.92
CA ASN A 148 -4.06 14.76 -17.29
C ASN A 148 -4.20 16.25 -17.63
N SER A 149 -3.77 17.15 -16.74
CA SER A 149 -3.86 18.62 -16.86
C SER A 149 -5.26 19.18 -17.21
N LYS A 150 -6.32 18.39 -17.04
CA LYS A 150 -7.72 18.83 -17.21
C LYS A 150 -8.29 19.31 -15.88
N PHE A 151 -9.37 20.08 -15.95
CA PHE A 151 -10.16 20.54 -14.81
C PHE A 151 -11.61 20.16 -15.01
N TYR A 152 -12.24 19.57 -13.99
CA TYR A 152 -13.65 19.17 -14.04
C TYR A 152 -14.57 20.12 -13.27
N GLY A 153 -14.02 21.14 -12.60
CA GLY A 153 -14.81 22.06 -11.79
C GLY A 153 -15.39 21.39 -10.54
N PRO A 154 -16.52 21.89 -10.00
CA PRO A 154 -17.17 21.32 -8.84
C PRO A 154 -17.58 19.85 -9.05
N MET A 155 -17.09 18.96 -8.19
CA MET A 155 -17.38 17.52 -8.28
C MET A 155 -17.58 16.90 -6.89
N ARG A 156 -18.28 15.77 -6.83
CA ARG A 156 -18.46 15.01 -5.58
C ARG A 156 -17.13 14.41 -5.11
N LEU A 157 -16.93 14.34 -3.79
CA LEU A 157 -15.76 13.72 -3.18
C LEU A 157 -15.53 12.27 -3.65
N ARG A 158 -16.61 11.50 -3.80
CA ARG A 158 -16.55 10.15 -4.39
C ARG A 158 -15.94 10.14 -5.79
N GLU A 159 -16.38 11.04 -6.66
CA GLU A 159 -15.86 11.13 -8.03
C GLU A 159 -14.38 11.55 -8.03
N ALA A 160 -14.00 12.43 -7.10
CA ALA A 160 -12.61 12.82 -6.95
C ALA A 160 -11.71 11.65 -6.54
N MET A 161 -12.19 10.73 -5.70
CA MET A 161 -11.44 9.51 -5.35
C MET A 161 -11.32 8.56 -6.57
N VAL A 162 -12.42 8.34 -7.30
CA VAL A 162 -12.46 7.47 -8.49
C VAL A 162 -11.47 7.92 -9.57
N LEU A 163 -11.45 9.23 -9.82
CA LEU A 163 -10.59 9.88 -10.81
C LEU A 163 -9.24 10.33 -10.24
N SER A 164 -8.98 10.05 -8.94
CA SER A 164 -7.73 10.37 -8.26
C SER A 164 -7.28 11.83 -8.36
N ARG A 165 -8.22 12.78 -8.25
CA ARG A 165 -7.98 14.21 -8.53
C ARG A 165 -7.10 14.86 -7.45
N ASN A 166 -5.91 15.33 -7.86
CA ASN A 166 -4.92 15.92 -6.96
C ASN A 166 -5.40 17.21 -6.31
N LEU A 167 -6.00 18.10 -7.10
CA LEU A 167 -6.39 19.43 -6.61
C LEU A 167 -7.55 19.35 -5.61
N VAL A 168 -8.45 18.39 -5.79
CA VAL A 168 -9.49 18.09 -4.80
C VAL A 168 -8.87 17.55 -3.51
N SER A 169 -7.92 16.61 -3.59
CA SER A 169 -7.26 16.08 -2.39
C SER A 169 -6.53 17.16 -1.59
N ILE A 170 -5.88 18.12 -2.27
CA ILE A 170 -5.22 19.25 -1.62
C ILE A 170 -6.24 20.15 -0.92
N ARG A 171 -7.35 20.53 -1.60
CA ARG A 171 -8.42 21.34 -0.99
C ARG A 171 -9.06 20.65 0.21
N VAL A 172 -9.26 19.33 0.13
CA VAL A 172 -9.78 18.53 1.25
C VAL A 172 -8.83 18.60 2.44
N LEU A 173 -7.54 18.38 2.20
CA LEU A 173 -6.52 18.46 3.25
C LEU A 173 -6.41 19.87 3.86
N GLU A 174 -6.47 20.90 3.02
CA GLU A 174 -6.47 22.29 3.45
C GLU A 174 -7.70 22.62 4.31
N ALA A 175 -8.89 22.18 3.89
CA ALA A 175 -10.14 22.44 4.61
C ALA A 175 -10.19 21.80 6.00
N ILE A 176 -9.63 20.60 6.17
CA ILE A 176 -9.60 19.91 7.48
C ILE A 176 -8.37 20.25 8.32
N GLY A 177 -7.36 20.89 7.72
CA GLY A 177 -6.09 21.22 8.35
C GLY A 177 -5.07 20.07 8.31
N VAL A 178 -3.82 20.42 7.99
CA VAL A 178 -2.70 19.47 7.83
C VAL A 178 -2.41 18.72 9.12
N ASP A 179 -2.37 19.40 10.27
CA ASP A 179 -2.02 18.77 11.55
C ASP A 179 -3.08 17.77 12.01
N LEU A 180 -4.36 18.12 11.83
CA LEU A 180 -5.48 17.22 12.14
C LEU A 180 -5.39 15.97 11.27
N ALA A 181 -5.29 16.16 9.95
CA ALA A 181 -5.20 15.05 9.02
C ALA A 181 -3.98 14.17 9.31
N ARG A 182 -2.81 14.77 9.60
CA ARG A 182 -1.60 14.01 9.95
C ARG A 182 -1.81 13.18 11.20
N ARG A 183 -2.32 13.76 12.29
CA ARG A 183 -2.63 13.00 13.53
C ARG A 183 -3.63 11.87 13.28
N TYR A 184 -4.65 12.12 12.45
CA TYR A 184 -5.64 11.11 12.09
C TYR A 184 -5.01 9.95 11.31
N VAL A 185 -4.17 10.24 10.32
CA VAL A 185 -3.53 9.22 9.47
C VAL A 185 -2.58 8.32 10.27
N LEU A 186 -1.96 8.81 11.35
CA LEU A 186 -1.13 7.95 12.22
C LEU A 186 -1.91 6.79 12.86
N ARG A 187 -3.24 6.90 12.99
CA ARG A 187 -4.11 5.79 13.47
C ARG A 187 -4.07 4.55 12.57
N PHE A 188 -3.61 4.68 11.33
CA PHE A 188 -3.42 3.57 10.39
C PHE A 188 -2.06 2.85 10.54
N GLY A 189 -1.27 3.21 11.54
CA GLY A 189 0.01 2.56 11.84
C GLY A 189 1.21 3.11 11.06
N PHE A 190 1.08 4.28 10.44
CA PHE A 190 2.22 5.02 9.88
C PHE A 190 3.01 5.72 10.99
N THR A 191 4.31 5.89 10.80
CA THR A 191 5.16 6.61 11.76
C THR A 191 5.10 8.13 11.51
N PRO A 192 5.28 8.98 12.54
CA PRO A 192 5.29 10.43 12.37
C PRO A 192 6.30 10.92 11.33
N ASP A 193 7.51 10.35 11.31
CA ASP A 193 8.58 10.70 10.37
C ASP A 193 8.24 10.31 8.91
N ALA A 194 7.43 9.28 8.72
CA ALA A 194 6.97 8.88 7.39
C ALA A 194 5.94 9.85 6.78
N VAL A 195 5.24 10.64 7.58
CA VAL A 195 4.12 11.47 7.13
C VAL A 195 4.48 12.96 7.14
N PRO A 196 4.56 13.64 5.97
CA PRO A 196 5.00 15.02 5.89
C PRO A 196 3.96 16.00 6.47
N PRO A 197 4.39 17.01 7.26
CA PRO A 197 3.49 18.00 7.87
C PRO A 197 3.20 19.16 6.91
N ASN A 198 2.79 18.88 5.66
CA ASN A 198 2.45 19.90 4.67
C ASN A 198 1.41 19.40 3.66
N LEU A 199 0.91 20.29 2.80
CA LEU A 199 -0.13 19.98 1.81
C LEU A 199 0.27 18.90 0.79
N SER A 200 1.57 18.63 0.59
CA SER A 200 2.00 17.57 -0.32
C SER A 200 1.58 16.17 0.16
N MET A 201 1.25 16.02 1.45
CA MET A 201 0.69 14.78 2.01
C MET A 201 -0.54 14.31 1.22
N ALA A 202 -1.39 15.22 0.72
CA ALA A 202 -2.55 14.90 -0.12
C ALA A 202 -2.20 14.23 -1.47
N LEU A 203 -0.94 14.32 -1.87
CA LEU A 203 -0.39 13.72 -3.08
C LEU A 203 0.36 12.41 -2.79
N GLY A 204 0.41 11.99 -1.52
CA GLY A 204 1.10 10.76 -1.10
C GLY A 204 2.62 10.86 -1.16
N THR A 205 3.17 12.00 -0.73
CA THR A 205 4.61 12.20 -0.54
C THR A 205 5.15 11.57 0.74
N ALA A 206 4.30 10.86 1.49
CA ALA A 206 4.71 10.03 2.62
C ALA A 206 5.75 8.98 2.21
N SER A 207 6.53 8.47 3.16
CA SER A 207 7.52 7.42 2.92
C SER A 207 7.06 6.12 3.54
N ALA A 208 6.48 5.21 2.75
CA ALA A 208 5.88 3.97 3.26
C ALA A 208 6.42 2.74 2.54
N ALA A 209 6.78 1.71 3.30
CA ALA A 209 7.03 0.38 2.75
C ALA A 209 5.70 -0.30 2.39
N PRO A 210 5.68 -1.25 1.44
CA PRO A 210 4.48 -1.99 1.07
C PRO A 210 3.73 -2.62 2.26
N VAL A 211 4.43 -3.17 3.25
CA VAL A 211 3.80 -3.75 4.45
C VAL A 211 3.05 -2.72 5.30
N ALA A 212 3.57 -1.49 5.40
CA ALA A 212 2.90 -0.40 6.12
C ALA A 212 1.63 0.05 5.38
N MET A 213 1.69 0.09 4.04
CA MET A 213 0.50 0.35 3.22
C MET A 213 -0.53 -0.76 3.38
N ALA A 214 -0.13 -2.03 3.34
CA ALA A 214 -1.04 -3.16 3.54
C ALA A 214 -1.71 -3.12 4.92
N ARG A 215 -0.94 -2.83 5.99
CA ARG A 215 -1.45 -2.61 7.35
C ARG A 215 -2.50 -1.51 7.39
N GLY A 216 -2.23 -0.35 6.77
CA GLY A 216 -3.19 0.74 6.70
C GLY A 216 -4.47 0.36 5.93
N TYR A 217 -4.35 -0.37 4.81
CA TYR A 217 -5.52 -0.82 4.04
C TYR A 217 -6.33 -1.90 4.77
N ALA A 218 -5.71 -2.71 5.64
CA ALA A 218 -6.42 -3.69 6.45
C ALA A 218 -7.48 -3.05 7.35
N VAL A 219 -7.21 -1.84 7.87
CA VAL A 219 -8.18 -1.05 8.65
C VAL A 219 -9.49 -0.83 7.88
N PHE A 220 -9.43 -0.56 6.58
CA PHE A 220 -10.65 -0.43 5.77
C PHE A 220 -11.32 -1.79 5.53
N ALA A 221 -10.52 -2.83 5.30
CA ALA A 221 -11.03 -4.17 4.98
C ALA A 221 -11.72 -4.86 6.16
N ASN A 222 -11.21 -4.68 7.38
CA ASN A 222 -11.74 -5.34 8.58
C ASN A 222 -12.80 -4.51 9.34
N GLY A 223 -13.17 -3.34 8.82
CA GLY A 223 -14.21 -2.49 9.42
C GLY A 223 -13.72 -1.49 10.47
N GLY A 224 -12.42 -1.20 10.51
CA GLY A 224 -11.87 -0.05 11.22
C GLY A 224 -10.87 -0.39 12.32
N PHE A 225 -10.31 -1.60 12.35
CA PHE A 225 -9.39 -2.06 13.40
C PHE A 225 -7.95 -2.11 12.91
N LEU A 226 -7.01 -1.72 13.77
CA LEU A 226 -5.59 -1.76 13.44
C LEU A 226 -5.00 -3.11 13.88
N VAL A 227 -4.55 -3.90 12.91
CA VAL A 227 -3.83 -5.17 13.14
C VAL A 227 -2.34 -5.00 12.88
N ASP A 228 -1.54 -5.88 13.46
CA ASP A 228 -0.09 -5.87 13.32
C ASP A 228 0.40 -7.01 12.44
N PRO A 229 1.09 -6.72 11.31
CA PRO A 229 1.61 -7.76 10.45
C PRO A 229 2.58 -8.69 11.18
N TYR A 230 2.30 -9.99 11.16
CA TYR A 230 3.16 -11.02 11.76
C TYR A 230 3.40 -12.19 10.81
N LEU A 231 4.53 -12.87 10.97
CA LEU A 231 4.95 -13.99 10.10
C LEU A 231 5.07 -15.32 10.87
N ILE A 232 5.50 -15.27 12.14
CA ILE A 232 5.72 -16.46 12.95
C ILE A 232 4.41 -16.79 13.67
N GLU A 233 3.78 -17.91 13.29
CA GLU A 233 2.56 -18.43 13.93
C GLU A 233 2.89 -19.26 15.17
N ARG A 234 3.85 -20.17 15.04
CA ARG A 234 4.21 -21.15 16.06
C ARG A 234 5.70 -21.45 15.97
N ILE A 235 6.36 -21.61 17.11
CA ILE A 235 7.71 -22.16 17.19
C ILE A 235 7.63 -23.44 18.01
N GLU A 236 8.25 -24.48 17.47
CA GLU A 236 8.40 -25.77 18.12
C GLU A 236 9.87 -26.05 18.37
N ASP A 237 10.18 -26.75 19.45
CA ASP A 237 11.50 -27.33 19.65
C ASP A 237 11.68 -28.63 18.84
N ALA A 238 12.84 -29.28 19.00
CA ALA A 238 13.16 -30.52 18.29
C ALA A 238 12.27 -31.71 18.70
N ASP A 239 11.62 -31.64 19.86
CA ASP A 239 10.70 -32.65 20.40
C ASP A 239 9.22 -32.31 20.09
N SER A 240 9.00 -31.37 19.16
CA SER A 240 7.69 -30.85 18.74
C SER A 240 6.89 -30.16 19.86
N GLN A 241 7.54 -29.76 20.96
CA GLN A 241 6.89 -28.98 22.01
C GLN A 241 6.76 -27.53 21.58
N VAL A 242 5.58 -26.94 21.81
CA VAL A 242 5.31 -25.55 21.45
C VAL A 242 6.01 -24.63 22.46
N VAL A 243 7.01 -23.89 21.98
CA VAL A 243 7.73 -22.89 22.79
C VAL A 243 7.22 -21.47 22.55
N PHE A 244 6.53 -21.24 21.44
CA PHE A 244 5.85 -19.99 21.12
C PHE A 244 4.61 -20.26 20.29
N GLN A 245 3.54 -19.52 20.59
CA GLN A 245 2.33 -19.45 19.80
C GLN A 245 1.95 -17.99 19.68
N ALA A 246 1.73 -17.51 18.46
CA ALA A 246 1.31 -16.15 18.21
C ALA A 246 -0.06 -15.91 18.84
N ARG A 247 -0.16 -14.84 19.62
CA ARG A 247 -1.43 -14.32 20.16
C ARG A 247 -1.68 -12.96 19.53
N ALA A 248 -1.83 -12.93 18.20
CA ALA A 248 -2.05 -11.69 17.46
C ALA A 248 -3.40 -11.03 17.82
N ALA A 249 -3.43 -9.70 17.87
CA ALA A 249 -4.64 -8.96 18.13
C ALA A 249 -5.58 -9.02 16.92
N ARG A 250 -6.83 -9.41 17.14
CA ARG A 250 -7.80 -9.68 16.06
C ARG A 250 -8.85 -8.59 15.94
N ALA A 251 -9.23 -8.23 14.73
CA ALA A 251 -10.37 -7.36 14.46
C ALA A 251 -11.66 -7.98 15.03
N CYS A 252 -11.94 -9.25 14.72
CA CYS A 252 -13.03 -10.04 15.31
C CYS A 252 -14.36 -9.28 15.33
N ARG A 253 -14.72 -8.67 14.19
CA ARG A 253 -15.81 -7.66 14.10
C ARG A 253 -17.17 -8.17 14.60
N LEU A 254 -17.44 -9.46 14.45
CA LEU A 254 -18.73 -10.08 14.80
C LEU A 254 -18.62 -11.07 15.96
N CYS A 255 -17.51 -11.09 16.67
CA CYS A 255 -17.28 -12.02 17.76
C CYS A 255 -18.00 -11.55 19.03
N PRO A 256 -18.56 -12.47 19.85
CA PRO A 256 -19.29 -12.12 21.07
C PRO A 256 -18.52 -11.19 22.01
N GLU A 257 -17.21 -11.40 22.12
CA GLU A 257 -16.31 -10.64 22.98
C GLU A 257 -16.22 -9.17 22.54
N ARG A 258 -16.17 -8.93 21.24
CA ARG A 258 -16.17 -7.59 20.66
C ARG A 258 -17.53 -6.92 20.84
N LEU A 259 -18.61 -7.64 20.55
CA LEU A 259 -19.98 -7.12 20.68
C LEU A 259 -20.28 -6.73 22.14
N ALA A 260 -19.79 -7.50 23.11
CA ALA A 260 -19.92 -7.17 24.53
C ALA A 260 -19.18 -5.87 24.90
N LEU A 261 -17.96 -5.67 24.38
CA LEU A 261 -17.21 -4.42 24.58
C LEU A 261 -17.90 -3.21 23.94
N ASP A 262 -18.40 -3.36 22.71
CA ASP A 262 -19.09 -2.28 22.00
C ASP A 262 -20.41 -1.89 22.70
N LEU A 263 -21.13 -2.84 23.32
CA LEU A 263 -22.32 -2.57 24.14
C LEU A 263 -21.99 -1.94 25.50
N ALA A 264 -20.80 -2.20 26.04
CA ALA A 264 -20.34 -1.62 27.30
C ALA A 264 -19.73 -0.22 27.12
N ALA A 265 -19.35 0.16 25.89
CA ALA A 265 -18.86 1.48 25.59
C ALA A 265 -19.99 2.52 25.75
N PRO A 266 -19.75 3.66 26.44
CA PRO A 266 -20.74 4.71 26.53
C PRO A 266 -21.11 5.19 25.12
N SER A 267 -22.41 5.31 24.85
CA SER A 267 -22.94 5.76 23.56
C SER A 267 -22.29 7.09 23.17
N SER A 268 -21.62 7.12 22.02
CA SER A 268 -20.97 8.30 21.45
C SER A 268 -21.93 9.38 20.94
N ASP A 269 -23.21 9.34 21.35
CA ASP A 269 -24.23 10.35 21.04
C ASP A 269 -24.25 11.50 22.07
N ASP A 270 -23.29 11.53 23.00
CA ASP A 270 -23.11 12.63 23.95
C ASP A 270 -22.10 13.67 23.39
N PRO A 271 -22.52 14.91 23.04
CA PRO A 271 -21.65 15.91 22.41
C PRO A 271 -20.48 16.36 23.29
N ALA A 272 -20.49 16.01 24.58
CA ALA A 272 -19.48 16.40 25.56
C ALA A 272 -18.29 15.43 25.67
N ALA A 273 -18.33 14.24 25.03
CA ALA A 273 -17.28 13.23 25.17
C ALA A 273 -16.13 13.34 24.13
N ILE A 274 -16.23 14.26 23.15
CA ILE A 274 -15.17 14.51 22.15
C ILE A 274 -14.19 15.58 22.68
N SER A 275 -13.77 15.44 23.94
CA SER A 275 -12.66 16.19 24.52
C SER A 275 -11.96 15.27 25.51
N GLY A 276 -10.95 14.55 25.01
CA GLY A 276 -10.00 13.83 25.84
C GLY A 276 -10.15 12.31 25.86
N SER A 277 -9.94 11.64 24.74
CA SER A 277 -9.23 10.35 24.79
C SER A 277 -7.86 10.57 24.16
N GLY A 278 -6.88 10.81 25.04
CA GLY A 278 -5.48 10.95 24.66
C GLY A 278 -5.04 9.72 23.89
N ALA A 279 -4.40 9.97 22.75
CA ALA A 279 -3.61 8.96 22.07
C ALA A 279 -2.63 8.35 23.09
N GLN A 280 -2.86 7.10 23.49
CA GLN A 280 -1.78 6.31 24.04
C GLN A 280 -0.82 6.04 22.89
N THR A 281 0.22 6.87 22.83
CA THR A 281 1.38 6.67 21.98
C THR A 281 2.08 5.38 22.42
N ALA A 282 1.89 4.30 21.68
CA ALA A 282 2.86 3.20 21.71
C ALA A 282 4.16 3.75 21.09
N PRO A 283 5.30 3.76 21.81
CA PRO A 283 6.55 4.21 21.23
C PRO A 283 7.06 3.16 20.25
N LEU A 284 7.56 3.62 19.11
CA LEU A 284 8.41 2.83 18.23
C LEU A 284 9.88 3.18 18.52
N ALA A 285 10.66 2.11 18.75
CA ALA A 285 12.12 1.96 18.64
C ALA A 285 12.98 2.10 19.90
N GLY A 286 13.91 1.14 20.04
CA GLY A 286 15.17 1.28 20.77
C GLY A 286 15.35 0.30 21.91
N ALA A 287 16.33 -0.61 21.79
CA ALA A 287 16.85 -1.37 22.91
C ALA A 287 17.43 -0.41 23.96
N GLU A 288 16.93 -0.47 25.20
CA GLU A 288 17.69 -0.59 26.46
C GLU A 288 16.83 -0.23 27.68
N THR A 289 16.90 -1.09 28.70
CA THR A 289 16.40 -0.97 30.09
C THR A 289 14.89 -0.80 30.30
N ALA A 290 14.23 -1.94 30.54
CA ALA A 290 12.89 -2.03 31.09
C ALA A 290 12.85 -1.53 32.54
N THR A 291 11.86 -0.69 32.85
CA THR A 291 11.35 -0.53 34.21
C THR A 291 9.88 -0.92 34.18
N GLU A 292 9.55 -1.90 35.04
CA GLU A 292 8.26 -2.57 35.18
C GLU A 292 7.16 -1.58 35.60
N THR A 293 6.11 -1.52 34.78
CA THR A 293 4.74 -1.45 35.29
C THR A 293 3.92 -2.41 34.45
N ASP A 294 3.88 -3.67 34.90
CA ASP A 294 3.12 -4.75 34.30
C ASP A 294 1.61 -4.47 34.44
N VAL A 295 0.97 -4.14 33.32
CA VAL A 295 -0.42 -4.54 33.14
C VAL A 295 -0.37 -6.04 32.90
N ILE A 296 -0.80 -6.83 33.88
CA ILE A 296 -0.92 -8.28 33.73
C ILE A 296 -1.96 -8.53 32.64
N GLU A 297 -1.51 -8.76 31.40
CA GLU A 297 -2.34 -9.27 30.32
C GLU A 297 -2.87 -10.63 30.74
N ASP A 298 -4.18 -10.77 30.91
CA ASP A 298 -4.81 -12.07 31.12
C ASP A 298 -4.46 -12.98 29.93
N PRO A 299 -3.67 -14.06 30.14
CA PRO A 299 -3.23 -14.91 29.06
C PRO A 299 -4.37 -15.76 28.46
N THR A 300 -5.58 -15.67 29.00
CA THR A 300 -6.76 -16.44 28.57
C THR A 300 -7.82 -15.59 27.85
N GLY A 301 -7.71 -14.27 27.90
CA GLY A 301 -8.66 -13.35 27.25
C GLY A 301 -8.48 -13.24 25.73
N PRO A 302 -9.53 -12.82 25.00
CA PRO A 302 -9.45 -12.53 23.57
C PRO A 302 -8.51 -11.34 23.33
N ASN A 303 -7.43 -11.53 22.55
CA ASN A 303 -6.58 -10.41 22.14
C ASN A 303 -7.28 -9.65 20.99
N LEU A 304 -7.90 -8.51 21.32
CA LEU A 304 -8.71 -7.74 20.40
C LEU A 304 -7.97 -6.50 19.91
N ALA A 305 -7.88 -6.35 18.60
CA ALA A 305 -7.25 -5.20 17.95
C ALA A 305 -7.93 -3.88 18.34
N PRO A 306 -7.18 -2.77 18.51
CA PRO A 306 -7.77 -1.47 18.79
C PRO A 306 -8.53 -0.91 17.58
N ARG A 307 -9.60 -0.15 17.84
CA ARG A 307 -10.35 0.57 16.81
C ARG A 307 -9.55 1.81 16.37
N ALA A 308 -9.23 1.90 15.09
CA ALA A 308 -8.55 3.04 14.47
C ALA A 308 -9.53 4.07 13.91
N ILE A 309 -10.63 3.61 13.31
CA ILE A 309 -11.67 4.46 12.71
C ILE A 309 -13.08 3.89 12.94
N ASP A 310 -14.08 4.76 12.79
CA ASP A 310 -15.50 4.37 12.81
C ASP A 310 -15.81 3.39 11.66
N GLU A 311 -16.65 2.41 11.94
CA GLU A 311 -17.04 1.37 10.98
C GLU A 311 -17.77 1.95 9.74
N ARG A 312 -18.57 3.01 9.92
CA ARG A 312 -19.24 3.74 8.82
C ARG A 312 -18.21 4.43 7.94
N ASN A 313 -17.16 5.01 8.54
CA ASN A 313 -16.05 5.60 7.79
C ASN A 313 -15.32 4.54 6.95
N ALA A 314 -14.95 3.40 7.56
CA ALA A 314 -14.35 2.27 6.86
C ALA A 314 -15.22 1.77 5.69
N PHE A 315 -16.54 1.67 5.91
CA PHE A 315 -17.50 1.28 4.88
C PHE A 315 -17.58 2.29 3.73
N LEU A 316 -17.68 3.59 4.02
CA LEU A 316 -17.78 4.63 2.99
C LEU A 316 -16.51 4.72 2.15
N ILE A 317 -15.32 4.64 2.76
CA ILE A 317 -14.05 4.60 2.04
C ILE A 317 -13.96 3.35 1.17
N THR A 318 -14.26 2.17 1.71
CA THR A 318 -14.31 0.91 0.95
C THR A 318 -15.29 0.99 -0.21
N SER A 319 -16.48 1.56 -0.01
CA SER A 319 -17.48 1.78 -1.06
C SER A 319 -16.95 2.67 -2.19
N MET A 320 -16.23 3.73 -1.88
CA MET A 320 -15.61 4.59 -2.89
C MET A 320 -14.43 3.92 -3.60
N MET A 321 -13.62 3.12 -2.89
CA MET A 321 -12.54 2.32 -3.49
C MET A 321 -13.06 1.20 -4.40
N ARG A 322 -14.24 0.62 -4.12
CA ARG A 322 -14.93 -0.28 -5.05
C ARG A 322 -15.29 0.42 -6.36
N ASP A 323 -15.68 1.69 -6.31
CA ASP A 323 -15.92 2.47 -7.55
C ASP A 323 -14.62 2.75 -8.31
N VAL A 324 -13.49 2.94 -7.62
CA VAL A 324 -12.18 3.06 -8.28
C VAL A 324 -11.89 1.81 -9.11
N VAL A 325 -12.17 0.62 -8.56
CA VAL A 325 -12.01 -0.66 -9.27
C VAL A 325 -13.05 -0.83 -10.37
N LYS A 326 -14.31 -0.46 -10.15
CA LYS A 326 -15.38 -0.68 -11.15
C LYS A 326 -15.28 0.24 -12.36
N ARG A 327 -14.92 1.51 -12.15
CA ARG A 327 -15.06 2.56 -13.17
C ARG A 327 -13.94 3.61 -13.17
N GLY A 328 -12.96 3.49 -12.28
CA GLY A 328 -11.87 4.45 -12.13
C GLY A 328 -10.51 3.90 -12.55
N THR A 329 -9.49 4.42 -11.87
CA THR A 329 -8.07 4.09 -12.10
C THR A 329 -7.72 2.60 -11.88
N GLY A 330 -8.54 1.85 -11.12
CA GLY A 330 -8.34 0.44 -10.83
C GLY A 330 -9.05 -0.53 -11.78
N ARG A 331 -9.65 -0.05 -12.89
CA ARG A 331 -10.53 -0.83 -13.76
C ARG A 331 -9.93 -2.13 -14.31
N ALA A 332 -8.61 -2.20 -14.47
CA ALA A 332 -7.93 -3.42 -14.91
C ALA A 332 -8.20 -4.63 -14.00
N ALA A 333 -8.43 -4.42 -12.69
CA ALA A 333 -8.74 -5.50 -11.76
C ALA A 333 -10.10 -6.19 -12.02
N MET A 334 -10.99 -5.58 -12.81
CA MET A 334 -12.25 -6.21 -13.24
C MET A 334 -12.02 -7.46 -14.10
N ALA A 335 -10.82 -7.64 -14.66
CA ALA A 335 -10.45 -8.88 -15.36
C ALA A 335 -10.50 -10.12 -14.45
N LEU A 336 -10.49 -9.95 -13.12
CA LEU A 336 -10.61 -11.03 -12.15
C LEU A 336 -12.05 -11.55 -11.97
N GLY A 337 -13.06 -10.90 -12.57
CA GLY A 337 -14.46 -11.34 -12.48
C GLY A 337 -15.06 -11.23 -11.06
N ARG A 338 -14.49 -10.38 -10.20
CA ARG A 338 -14.88 -10.22 -8.80
C ARG A 338 -15.55 -8.88 -8.53
N ASN A 339 -16.56 -8.88 -7.66
CA ASN A 339 -17.33 -7.68 -7.30
C ASN A 339 -17.03 -7.12 -5.89
N ASP A 340 -16.21 -7.83 -5.12
CA ASP A 340 -15.86 -7.51 -3.74
C ASP A 340 -14.57 -6.70 -3.60
N LEU A 341 -13.80 -6.58 -4.68
CA LEU A 341 -12.52 -5.87 -4.72
C LEU A 341 -12.68 -4.36 -4.53
N ALA A 342 -11.90 -3.82 -3.60
CA ALA A 342 -11.72 -2.40 -3.36
C ALA A 342 -10.22 -2.08 -3.43
N GLY A 343 -9.85 -1.00 -4.12
CA GLY A 343 -8.45 -0.61 -4.27
C GLY A 343 -8.30 0.82 -4.76
N LYS A 344 -7.06 1.31 -4.84
CA LYS A 344 -6.75 2.67 -5.28
C LYS A 344 -5.50 2.72 -6.15
#